data_AF-A0A9Q3RZR7-F1
#
_entry.id   AF-A0A9Q3RZR7-F1
#
_cell.length_a   1.000
_cell.length_b   1.000
_cell.length_c   1.000
_cell.angle_alpha   90.00
_cell.angle_beta   90.00
_cell.angle_gamma   90.00
#
_symmetry.space_group_name_H-M   'P 1'
#
loop_
_entity.id
_entity.type
_entity.pdbx_description
1 polymer ?
#
loop_
_entity_poly.entity_id
_entity_poly.type
_entity_poly.pdbx_seq_one_letter_code
_entity_poly.pdbx_strand_id
1 'polypeptide(L)'
;MSPFVILFLAGLAAALAAMIYIVVSQEKVGSAALAAALSGGFGAFTAITILYEGVLPVWLNHTQNLWGVQVWWDLLISLTIALFFVLPRARAAGMSILPWLLFVVCTASIGLLAMVARLFWLEKRAEAA
;
A
#
# COMPACT_ATOMS: atom_id res chain seq x y z
N MET A 1 -5.38 -11.56 25.77
CA MET A 1 -5.48 -10.62 24.63
C MET A 1 -6.10 -11.36 23.46
N SER A 2 -7.09 -10.82 22.77
CA SER A 2 -7.71 -11.55 21.66
C SER A 2 -6.75 -11.69 20.48
N PRO A 3 -6.89 -12.73 19.63
CA PRO A 3 -6.08 -12.87 18.40
C PRO A 3 -6.12 -11.61 17.52
N PHE A 4 -7.26 -10.91 17.44
CA PHE A 4 -7.40 -9.67 16.69
C PHE A 4 -6.55 -8.52 17.26
N VAL A 5 -6.46 -8.40 18.58
CA VAL A 5 -5.58 -7.38 19.19
C VAL A 5 -4.11 -7.71 18.93
N ILE A 6 -3.73 -9.00 18.93
CA ILE A 6 -2.36 -9.42 18.55
C ILE A 6 -2.07 -9.02 17.10
N LEU A 7 -2.97 -9.35 16.17
CA LEU A 7 -2.81 -9.00 14.74
C LEU A 7 -2.75 -7.49 14.52
N PHE A 8 -3.59 -6.72 15.23
CA PHE A 8 -3.56 -5.26 15.20
C PHE A 8 -2.20 -4.71 15.64
N LEU A 9 -1.69 -5.15 16.80
CA LEU A 9 -0.40 -4.71 17.31
C LEU A 9 0.77 -5.15 16.43
N ALA A 10 0.70 -6.36 15.86
CA ALA A 10 1.71 -6.85 14.92
C ALA A 10 1.74 -6.02 13.63
N GLY A 11 0.58 -5.69 13.08
CA GLY A 11 0.46 -4.80 11.91
C GLY A 11 0.99 -3.41 12.19
N LEU A 12 0.66 -2.84 13.35
CA LEU A 12 1.20 -1.55 13.80
C LEU A 12 2.73 -1.59 13.93
N ALA A 13 3.27 -2.63 14.57
CA ALA A 13 4.72 -2.79 14.74
C ALA A 13 5.44 -2.91 13.39
N ALA A 14 4.89 -3.69 12.44
CA ALA A 14 5.45 -3.82 11.10
C ALA A 14 5.43 -2.49 10.32
N ALA A 15 4.33 -1.73 10.41
CA ALA A 15 4.22 -0.42 9.79
C ALA A 15 5.22 0.58 10.39
N LEU A 16 5.35 0.62 11.71
CA LEU A 16 6.33 1.45 12.41
C LEU A 16 7.77 1.10 12.03
N ALA A 17 8.10 -0.20 11.96
CA ALA A 17 9.43 -0.64 11.53
C ALA A 17 9.74 -0.20 10.08
N ALA A 18 8.77 -0.31 9.17
CA ALA A 18 8.92 0.17 7.80
C ALA A 18 9.10 1.70 7.74
N MET A 19 8.32 2.46 8.52
CA MET A 19 8.46 3.93 8.60
C MET A 19 9.82 4.34 9.17
N ILE A 20 10.30 3.68 10.22
CA ILE A 20 11.63 3.92 10.79
C ILE A 20 12.71 3.66 9.73
N TYR A 21 12.62 2.53 9.01
CA TYR A 21 13.56 2.24 7.93
C TYR A 21 13.55 3.31 6.82
N ILE A 22 12.36 3.77 6.41
CA ILE A 22 12.22 4.82 5.39
C ILE A 22 12.91 6.11 5.85
N VAL A 23 12.72 6.51 7.11
CA VAL A 23 13.34 7.72 7.68
C VAL A 23 14.85 7.57 7.80
N VAL A 24 15.35 6.39 8.20
CA VAL A 24 16.78 6.16 8.47
C VAL A 24 17.60 5.91 7.22
N SER A 25 17.04 5.28 6.18
CA SER A 25 17.81 4.87 4.99
C SER A 25 18.35 6.04 4.15
N GLN A 26 17.75 7.25 4.26
CA GLN A 26 18.15 8.47 3.53
C GLN A 26 18.40 8.30 2.02
N GLU A 27 17.79 7.28 1.42
CA GLU A 27 17.93 6.97 0.00
C GLU A 27 17.23 8.05 -0.85
N LYS A 28 17.89 8.53 -1.92
CA LYS A 28 17.30 9.49 -2.88
C LYS A 28 16.07 8.91 -3.59
N VAL A 29 16.15 7.62 -3.93
CA VAL A 29 15.07 6.82 -4.49
C VAL A 29 14.75 5.71 -3.50
N GLY A 30 13.47 5.54 -3.16
CA GLY A 30 13.05 4.56 -2.16
C GLY A 30 13.41 3.11 -2.52
N SER A 31 13.25 2.21 -1.54
CA SER A 31 13.59 0.79 -1.72
C SER A 31 12.47 0.02 -2.44
N ALA A 32 12.73 -0.41 -3.68
CA ALA A 32 11.83 -1.26 -4.44
C ALA A 32 11.55 -2.59 -3.73
N ALA A 33 12.57 -3.16 -3.07
CA ALA A 33 12.45 -4.41 -2.33
C ALA A 33 11.52 -4.27 -1.11
N LEU A 34 11.64 -3.17 -0.36
CA LEU A 34 10.74 -2.90 0.76
C LEU A 34 9.29 -2.74 0.29
N ALA A 35 9.06 -1.93 -0.75
CA ALA A 35 7.72 -1.71 -1.29
C ALA A 35 7.10 -3.03 -1.81
N ALA A 36 7.90 -3.87 -2.48
CA ALA A 36 7.45 -5.20 -2.93
C ALA A 36 7.16 -6.14 -1.76
N ALA A 37 7.99 -6.14 -0.71
CA ALA A 37 7.78 -6.97 0.48
C ALA A 37 6.51 -6.57 1.24
N LEU A 38 6.26 -5.27 1.40
CA LEU A 38 5.03 -4.77 2.03
C LEU A 38 3.79 -5.10 1.19
N SER A 39 3.86 -4.93 -0.14
CA SER A 39 2.78 -5.30 -1.06
C SER A 39 2.48 -6.81 -0.98
N GLY A 40 3.52 -7.65 -1.08
CA GLY A 40 3.38 -9.10 -1.01
C GLY A 40 2.88 -9.60 0.34
N GLY A 41 3.43 -9.06 1.44
CA GLY A 41 3.03 -9.45 2.80
C GLY A 41 1.57 -9.08 3.11
N PHE A 42 1.17 -7.84 2.85
CA PHE A 42 -0.21 -7.40 3.08
C PHE A 42 -1.19 -8.05 2.07
N GLY A 43 -0.75 -8.26 0.83
CA GLY A 43 -1.51 -8.99 -0.18
C GLY A 43 -1.77 -10.44 0.20
N ALA A 44 -0.76 -11.15 0.74
CA ALA A 44 -0.92 -12.52 1.23
C ALA A 44 -1.89 -12.59 2.41
N PHE A 45 -1.76 -11.68 3.38
CA PHE A 45 -2.71 -11.58 4.49
C PHE A 45 -4.14 -11.32 3.99
N THR A 46 -4.32 -10.37 3.07
CA THR A 46 -5.62 -10.03 2.47
C THR A 46 -6.21 -11.22 1.70
N ALA A 47 -5.41 -11.96 0.94
CA ALA A 47 -5.87 -13.15 0.22
C ALA A 47 -6.39 -14.23 1.18
N ILE A 48 -5.69 -14.45 2.30
CA ILE A 48 -6.12 -15.36 3.36
C ILE A 48 -7.45 -14.85 3.98
N THR A 49 -7.55 -13.57 4.32
CA THR A 49 -8.79 -12.99 4.86
C THR A 49 -9.96 -13.17 3.89
N ILE A 50 -9.78 -12.90 2.60
CA ILE A 50 -10.82 -13.10 1.59
C ILE A 50 -11.20 -14.59 1.47
N LEU A 51 -10.23 -15.50 1.55
CA LEU A 51 -10.48 -16.94 1.48
C LEU A 51 -11.37 -17.43 2.63
N TYR A 52 -11.18 -16.91 3.83
CA TYR A 52 -11.90 -17.38 5.03
C TYR A 52 -13.15 -16.56 5.38
N GLU A 53 -13.17 -15.26 5.08
CA GLU A 53 -14.22 -14.33 5.50
C GLU A 53 -15.00 -13.71 4.32
N GLY A 54 -14.51 -13.91 3.09
CA GLY A 54 -15.06 -13.30 1.89
C GLY A 54 -14.76 -11.79 1.80
N VAL A 55 -15.36 -11.12 0.81
CA VAL A 55 -15.16 -9.68 0.57
C VAL A 55 -16.21 -8.79 1.26
N LEU A 56 -17.35 -9.37 1.67
CA LEU A 56 -18.45 -8.62 2.26
C LEU A 56 -18.09 -7.87 3.56
N PRO A 57 -17.20 -8.39 4.44
CA PRO A 57 -16.74 -7.65 5.61
C PRO A 57 -16.11 -6.29 5.29
N VAL A 58 -15.51 -6.12 4.10
CA VAL A 58 -15.01 -4.81 3.67
C VAL A 58 -16.15 -3.81 3.62
N TRP A 59 -17.29 -4.14 3.02
CA TRP A 59 -18.43 -3.25 2.99
C TRP A 59 -18.95 -2.96 4.40
N LEU A 60 -19.19 -4.02 5.18
CA LEU A 60 -19.79 -3.91 6.51
C LEU A 60 -18.95 -3.04 7.45
N ASN A 61 -17.63 -3.25 7.49
CA ASN A 61 -16.73 -2.49 8.36
C ASN A 61 -16.74 -0.97 8.06
N HIS A 62 -17.00 -0.59 6.81
CA HIS A 62 -16.99 0.80 6.37
C HIS A 62 -18.38 1.46 6.37
N THR A 63 -19.46 0.70 6.63
CA THR A 63 -20.84 1.25 6.63
C THR A 63 -21.58 1.03 7.95
N GLN A 64 -20.96 0.43 8.96
CA GLN A 64 -21.62 0.12 10.24
C GLN A 64 -21.90 1.34 11.12
N ASN A 65 -21.05 2.37 11.06
CA ASN A 65 -21.18 3.58 11.87
C ASN A 65 -20.32 4.72 11.29
N LEU A 66 -20.42 5.92 11.88
CA LEU A 66 -19.67 7.10 11.42
C LEU A 66 -18.15 6.91 11.49
N TRP A 67 -17.62 6.15 12.45
CA TRP A 67 -16.19 5.85 12.51
C TRP A 67 -15.74 4.95 11.36
N GLY A 68 -16.52 3.93 10.99
CA GLY A 68 -16.25 3.09 9.83
C GLY A 68 -16.23 3.89 8.51
N VAL A 69 -17.21 4.79 8.34
CA VAL A 69 -17.25 5.69 7.17
C VAL A 69 -16.08 6.68 7.18
N GLN A 70 -15.73 7.21 8.35
CA GLN A 70 -14.60 8.12 8.48
C GLN A 70 -13.27 7.44 8.11
N VAL A 71 -13.01 6.21 8.60
CA VAL A 71 -11.80 5.43 8.24
C VAL A 71 -11.77 5.10 6.74
N TRP A 72 -12.93 4.82 6.14
CA TRP A 72 -13.03 4.64 4.69
C TRP A 72 -12.57 5.89 3.92
N TRP A 73 -13.05 7.07 4.33
CA TRP A 73 -12.66 8.33 3.70
C TRP A 73 -11.18 8.64 3.90
N ASP A 74 -10.65 8.37 5.10
CA ASP A 74 -9.23 8.54 5.39
C ASP A 74 -8.34 7.68 4.48
N LEU A 75 -8.76 6.42 4.22
CA LEU A 75 -8.09 5.54 3.26
C LEU A 75 -8.13 6.11 1.83
N LEU A 76 -9.29 6.57 1.36
CA LEU A 76 -9.45 7.13 0.02
C LEU A 76 -8.60 8.41 -0.17
N ILE A 77 -8.59 9.29 0.84
CA ILE A 77 -7.79 10.51 0.82
C ILE A 77 -6.31 10.18 0.85
N SER A 78 -5.88 9.22 1.69
CA SER A 78 -4.49 8.76 1.76
C SER A 78 -3.99 8.20 0.41
N LEU A 79 -4.80 7.37 -0.26
CA LEU A 79 -4.49 6.88 -1.61
C LEU A 79 -4.41 8.01 -2.62
N THR A 80 -5.33 8.98 -2.53
CA THR A 80 -5.34 10.16 -3.41
C THR A 80 -4.07 10.97 -3.26
N ILE A 81 -3.66 11.28 -2.01
CA ILE A 81 -2.41 11.98 -1.71
C ILE A 81 -1.21 11.22 -2.26
N ALA A 82 -1.16 9.90 -2.05
CA ALA A 82 -0.06 9.09 -2.58
C ALA A 82 0.00 9.15 -4.12
N LEU A 83 -1.13 9.02 -4.81
CA LEU A 83 -1.20 9.13 -6.27
C LEU A 83 -0.82 10.53 -6.78
N PHE A 84 -1.14 11.60 -6.03
CA PHE A 84 -0.69 12.95 -6.36
C PHE A 84 0.83 13.04 -6.49
N PHE A 85 1.58 12.35 -5.63
CA PHE A 85 3.05 12.34 -5.67
C PHE A 85 3.64 11.26 -6.58
N VAL A 86 3.01 10.07 -6.64
CA VAL A 86 3.54 8.91 -7.37
C VAL A 86 3.28 9.03 -8.87
N LEU A 87 2.12 9.53 -9.30
CA LEU A 87 1.75 9.52 -10.73
C LEU A 87 2.67 10.36 -11.62
N PRO A 88 3.07 11.60 -11.26
CA PRO A 88 4.00 12.37 -12.09
C PRO A 88 5.33 11.64 -12.30
N ARG A 89 5.86 11.01 -11.23
CA ARG A 89 7.11 10.23 -11.28
C ARG A 89 6.97 8.97 -12.11
N ALA A 90 5.86 8.24 -11.96
CA ALA A 90 5.56 7.06 -12.77
C ALA A 90 5.48 7.40 -14.27
N ARG A 91 4.89 8.54 -14.63
CA ARG A 91 4.86 9.02 -16.03
C ARG A 91 6.27 9.34 -16.53
N ALA A 92 7.07 10.05 -15.73
CA ALA A 92 8.45 10.37 -16.06
C ALA A 92 9.33 9.12 -16.26
N ALA A 93 9.07 8.07 -15.48
CA ALA A 93 9.73 6.76 -15.60
C ALA A 93 9.17 5.89 -16.75
N GLY A 94 8.23 6.40 -17.56
CA GLY A 94 7.68 5.70 -18.73
C GLY A 94 6.65 4.61 -18.40
N MET A 95 6.04 4.62 -17.21
CA MET A 95 5.02 3.63 -16.83
C MET A 95 3.67 3.92 -17.52
N SER A 96 3.01 2.87 -18.03
CA SER A 96 1.62 2.95 -18.48
C SER A 96 0.69 3.07 -17.27
N ILE A 97 0.06 4.23 -17.09
CA ILE A 97 -0.62 4.57 -15.83
C ILE A 97 -1.93 3.81 -15.64
N LEU A 98 -2.70 3.59 -16.71
CA LEU A 98 -4.06 3.08 -16.58
C LEU A 98 -4.14 1.68 -15.93
N PRO A 99 -3.32 0.68 -16.32
CA PRO A 99 -3.31 -0.62 -15.64
C PRO A 99 -2.95 -0.52 -14.15
N TRP A 100 -1.99 0.33 -13.80
CA TRP A 100 -1.60 0.53 -12.41
C TRP A 100 -2.71 1.20 -11.60
N LEU A 101 -3.37 2.21 -12.17
CA LEU A 101 -4.48 2.88 -11.50
C LEU A 101 -5.64 1.90 -11.26
N LEU A 102 -5.98 1.06 -12.23
CA LEU A 102 -7.00 0.02 -12.05
C LEU A 102 -6.59 -0.94 -10.93
N PHE A 103 -5.33 -1.36 -10.89
CA PHE A 103 -4.85 -2.25 -9.83
C PHE A 103 -4.91 -1.59 -8.45
N VAL A 104 -4.55 -0.31 -8.33
CA VAL A 104 -4.66 0.49 -7.10
C VAL A 104 -6.12 0.64 -6.67
N VAL A 105 -7.03 0.99 -7.59
CA VAL A 105 -8.45 1.15 -7.25
C VAL A 105 -9.07 -0.16 -6.75
N CYS A 106 -8.68 -1.28 -7.36
CA CYS A 106 -9.20 -2.59 -6.96
C CYS A 106 -8.58 -3.14 -5.66
N THR A 107 -7.39 -2.70 -5.27
CA THR A 107 -6.62 -3.33 -4.17
C THR A 107 -6.01 -2.36 -3.15
N ALA A 108 -6.35 -1.08 -3.25
CA ALA A 108 -5.87 0.00 -2.41
C ALA A 108 -4.33 0.01 -2.28
N SER A 109 -3.81 -0.13 -1.06
CA SER A 109 -2.39 -0.04 -0.75
C SER A 109 -1.57 -1.18 -1.37
N ILE A 110 -2.16 -2.35 -1.65
CA ILE A 110 -1.44 -3.49 -2.25
C ILE A 110 -0.95 -3.10 -3.65
N GLY A 111 -1.86 -2.63 -4.50
CA GLY A 111 -1.56 -2.18 -5.85
C GLY A 111 -0.68 -0.93 -5.87
N LEU A 112 -0.88 -0.02 -4.92
CA LEU A 112 -0.06 1.19 -4.78
C LEU A 112 1.39 0.84 -4.42
N LEU A 113 1.60 -0.07 -3.45
CA LEU A 113 2.94 -0.53 -3.07
C LEU A 113 3.63 -1.29 -4.22
N ALA A 114 2.89 -2.10 -4.98
CA ALA A 114 3.42 -2.76 -6.18
C ALA A 114 3.81 -1.75 -7.26
N MET A 115 2.99 -0.72 -7.49
CA MET A 115 3.28 0.38 -8.42
C MET A 115 4.54 1.15 -7.99
N VAL A 116 4.65 1.47 -6.70
CA VAL A 116 5.80 2.16 -6.13
C VAL A 116 7.07 1.31 -6.22
N ALA A 117 6.98 0.01 -5.98
CA ALA A 117 8.11 -0.91 -6.17
C ALA A 117 8.61 -0.90 -7.62
N ARG A 118 7.68 -0.92 -8.59
CA ARG A 118 8.01 -0.81 -10.02
C ARG A 118 8.67 0.53 -10.35
N LEU A 119 8.11 1.62 -9.83
CA LEU A 119 8.64 2.98 -10.03
C LEU A 119 10.08 3.08 -9.52
N PHE A 120 10.33 2.71 -8.26
CA PHE A 120 11.66 2.80 -7.66
C PHE A 120 12.69 1.94 -8.40
N TRP A 121 12.30 0.77 -8.89
CA TRP A 121 13.19 -0.05 -9.72
C TRP A 121 13.56 0.63 -11.04
N LEU A 122 12.61 1.32 -11.69
CA LEU A 122 12.87 2.06 -12.92
C LEU A 122 13.77 3.27 -12.69
N GLU A 123 13.50 4.05 -11.65
CA GLU A 123 14.30 5.22 -11.29
C GLU A 123 15.75 4.82 -10.96
N LYS A 124 15.96 3.79 -10.12
CA LYS A 124 17.32 3.31 -9.81
C LYS A 124 18.05 2.75 -11.04
N ARG A 125 17.33 2.12 -11.97
CA ARG A 125 17.93 1.67 -13.23
C ARG A 125 18.35 2.81 -14.14
N ALA A 126 17.61 3.92 -14.15
CA ALA A 126 17.96 5.10 -14.91
C ALA A 126 19.16 5.84 -14.31
N GLU A 127 19.30 5.87 -12.98
CA GLU A 127 20.49 6.42 -12.31
C GLU A 127 21.78 5.64 -12.57
N ALA A 128 21.67 4.34 -12.87
CA ALA A 128 22.80 3.45 -13.12
C ALA A 128 23.22 3.38 -14.60
N ALA A 129 22.51 4.04 -15.51
CA ALA A 129 22.77 4.08 -16.95
C ALA A 129 23.50 5.37 -17.34
#